data_AF-Q1PGB0-F1
#
_entry.id   AF-Q1PGB0-F1
#
_cell.length_a   1.000
_cell.length_b   1.000
_cell.length_c   1.000
_cell.angle_alpha   90.00
_cell.angle_beta   90.00
_cell.angle_gamma   90.00
#
_symmetry.space_group_name_H-M   'P 1'
#
loop_
_entity.id
_entity.type
_entity.pdbx_description
1 polymer ?
#
loop_
_entity_poly.entity_id
_entity_poly.type
_entity_poly.pdbx_seq_one_letter_code
_entity_poly.pdbx_strand_id
1 'polypeptide(L)'
;IVSPPVCGNYYLEVGEDCDCGPPANCQNPCCDAATCRLTPGSQCAEGLCCEQCSFSTEGKLCREAKGDWNNDYCTGQSGDCPWNLFHA
;
A
#
# COMPACT_ATOMS: atom_id res chain seq x y z
N ILE A 1 -11.78 14.19 17.03
CA ILE A 1 -11.25 13.11 17.89
C ILE A 1 -10.41 12.25 16.97
N VAL A 2 -9.09 12.19 17.20
CA VAL A 2 -8.24 11.22 16.49
C VAL A 2 -8.30 9.95 17.33
N SER A 3 -8.80 8.87 16.74
CA SER A 3 -8.87 7.56 17.41
C SER A 3 -7.44 7.02 17.60
N PRO A 4 -7.14 6.32 18.69
CA PRO A 4 -5.89 5.59 18.82
C PRO A 4 -5.78 4.50 17.73
N PRO A 5 -4.59 4.25 17.16
CA PRO A 5 -4.37 3.15 16.21
C PRO A 5 -4.73 1.79 16.79
N VAL A 6 -5.32 0.91 16.00
CA VAL A 6 -5.70 -0.45 16.39
C VAL A 6 -5.27 -1.46 15.35
N CYS A 7 -4.13 -2.10 15.62
CA CYS A 7 -3.63 -3.16 14.77
C CYS A 7 -4.60 -4.34 14.64
N GLY A 8 -4.87 -4.74 13.40
CA GLY A 8 -5.77 -5.82 13.01
C GLY A 8 -7.20 -5.34 12.71
N ASN A 9 -7.41 -4.04 12.52
CA ASN A 9 -8.72 -3.45 12.20
C ASN A 9 -8.94 -3.22 10.69
N TYR A 10 -7.98 -3.62 9.85
CA TYR A 10 -7.95 -3.45 8.39
C TYR A 10 -7.72 -2.02 7.88
N TYR A 11 -7.36 -1.07 8.76
CA TYR A 11 -7.05 0.30 8.38
C TYR A 11 -5.58 0.57 8.67
N LEU A 12 -4.86 1.08 7.67
CA LEU A 12 -3.51 1.57 7.89
C LEU A 12 -3.55 2.86 8.72
N GLU A 13 -3.12 2.79 9.97
CA GLU A 13 -3.11 3.92 10.89
C GLU A 13 -1.68 4.42 11.18
N VAL A 14 -1.58 5.62 11.77
CA VAL A 14 -0.28 6.23 12.06
C VAL A 14 0.52 5.35 13.00
N GLY A 15 1.70 4.92 12.55
CA GLY A 15 2.62 4.09 13.30
C GLY A 15 2.63 2.62 12.88
N GLU A 16 1.70 2.21 12.03
CA GLU A 16 1.67 0.88 11.40
C GLU A 16 2.31 0.96 10.01
N ASP A 17 2.89 -0.15 9.56
CA ASP A 17 3.44 -0.26 8.20
C ASP A 17 2.48 -1.01 7.26
N CYS A 18 1.52 -1.74 7.83
CA CYS A 18 0.48 -2.51 7.14
C CYS A 18 -0.60 -2.95 8.14
N ASP A 19 -1.84 -3.14 7.69
CA ASP A 19 -2.87 -3.84 8.46
C ASP A 19 -3.68 -4.78 7.54
N CYS A 20 -3.57 -6.09 7.79
CA CYS A 20 -4.27 -7.13 7.04
C CYS A 20 -5.37 -7.83 7.85
N GLY A 21 -5.79 -7.22 8.97
CA GLY A 21 -6.72 -7.79 9.92
C GLY A 21 -6.06 -8.68 10.99
N PRO A 22 -6.86 -9.37 11.81
CA PRO A 22 -6.33 -10.21 12.88
C PRO A 22 -5.53 -11.40 12.32
N PRO A 23 -4.58 -11.97 13.09
CA PRO A 23 -3.73 -13.07 12.63
C PRO A 23 -4.47 -14.30 12.09
N ALA A 24 -5.69 -14.56 12.58
CA ALA A 24 -6.53 -15.66 12.10
C ALA A 24 -7.04 -15.47 10.66
N ASN A 25 -7.08 -14.23 10.17
CA ASN A 25 -7.69 -13.87 8.89
C ASN A 25 -6.69 -13.27 7.90
N CYS A 26 -5.53 -12.81 8.37
CA CYS A 26 -4.52 -12.22 7.50
C CYS A 26 -3.92 -13.28 6.56
N GLN A 27 -3.98 -13.00 5.26
CA GLN A 27 -3.40 -13.82 4.19
C GLN A 27 -2.26 -13.10 3.47
N ASN A 28 -1.88 -11.91 3.95
CA ASN A 28 -0.85 -11.10 3.33
C ASN A 28 0.54 -11.53 3.83
N PRO A 29 1.39 -12.17 3.00
CA PRO A 29 2.70 -12.64 3.44
C PRO A 29 3.69 -11.51 3.74
N CYS A 30 3.37 -10.28 3.30
CA CYS A 30 4.19 -9.10 3.49
C CYS A 30 3.97 -8.43 4.85
N CYS A 31 2.90 -8.79 5.57
CA CYS A 31 2.49 -8.14 6.80
C CYS A 31 2.46 -9.12 7.98
N ASP A 32 3.13 -8.76 9.07
CA ASP A 32 2.96 -9.43 10.35
C ASP A 32 1.71 -8.88 11.05
N ALA A 33 0.62 -9.62 10.95
CA ALA A 33 -0.68 -9.28 11.52
C ALA A 33 -0.69 -9.11 13.05
N ALA A 34 0.31 -9.64 13.77
CA ALA A 34 0.38 -9.48 15.23
C ALA A 34 0.98 -8.13 15.63
N THR A 35 1.75 -7.50 14.74
CA THR A 35 2.52 -6.29 15.04
C THR A 35 2.23 -5.12 14.10
N CYS A 36 1.49 -5.36 13.02
CA CYS A 36 1.23 -4.41 11.93
C CYS A 36 2.51 -3.81 11.36
N ARG A 37 3.51 -4.68 11.22
CA ARG A 37 4.83 -4.41 10.65
C ARG A 37 5.05 -5.21 9.39
N LEU A 38 5.85 -4.66 8.48
CA LEU A 38 6.33 -5.42 7.33
C LEU A 38 7.19 -6.60 7.78
N THR A 39 7.03 -7.73 7.10
CA THR A 39 7.90 -8.88 7.30
C THR A 39 9.33 -8.59 6.80
N PRO A 40 10.37 -9.25 7.34
CA PRO A 40 11.75 -9.00 6.90
C PRO A 40 11.92 -9.18 5.39
N GLY A 41 12.44 -8.15 4.72
CA GLY A 41 12.65 -8.12 3.26
C GLY A 41 11.49 -7.54 2.44
N SER A 42 10.32 -7.32 3.05
CA SER A 42 9.20 -6.64 2.42
C SER A 42 9.41 -5.14 2.36
N GLN A 43 9.13 -4.53 1.21
CA GLN A 43 9.15 -3.08 0.99
C GLN A 43 7.76 -2.45 1.11
N CYS A 44 6.72 -3.25 0.86
CA CYS A 44 5.31 -2.87 0.94
C CYS A 44 4.45 -4.08 1.27
N ALA A 45 3.22 -3.84 1.72
CA ALA A 45 2.21 -4.88 1.90
C ALA A 45 0.91 -4.57 1.15
N GLU A 46 0.63 -3.30 0.85
CA GLU A 46 -0.59 -2.86 0.19
C GLU A 46 -0.30 -1.77 -0.85
N GLY A 47 -1.33 -1.38 -1.59
CA GLY A 47 -1.25 -0.39 -2.67
C GLY A 47 -1.08 -1.01 -4.06
N LEU A 48 -1.52 -0.27 -5.08
CA LEU A 48 -1.57 -0.73 -6.48
C LEU A 48 -0.17 -0.92 -7.12
N CYS A 49 0.85 -0.33 -6.52
CA CYS A 49 2.25 -0.46 -6.92
C CYS A 49 3.03 -1.44 -6.04
N CYS A 50 2.36 -2.20 -5.16
CA CYS A 50 2.99 -3.29 -4.42
C CYS A 50 2.77 -4.63 -5.14
N GLU A 51 3.86 -5.30 -5.50
CA GLU A 51 3.81 -6.62 -6.13
C GLU A 51 4.80 -7.54 -5.44
N GLN A 52 4.30 -8.68 -4.92
CA GLN A 52 5.13 -9.67 -4.21
C GLN A 52 6.00 -9.03 -3.11
N CYS A 53 5.37 -8.17 -2.30
CA CYS A 53 6.01 -7.43 -1.21
C CYS A 53 7.12 -6.44 -1.65
N SER A 54 7.24 -6.15 -2.94
CA SER A 54 8.25 -5.23 -3.48
C SER A 54 7.58 -4.10 -4.25
N PHE A 55 8.24 -2.94 -4.32
CA PHE A 55 7.75 -1.86 -5.16
C PHE A 55 7.80 -2.27 -6.63
N SER A 56 6.69 -2.03 -7.33
CA SER A 56 6.61 -2.19 -8.77
C SER A 56 7.59 -1.25 -9.46
N THR A 57 8.14 -1.68 -10.59
CA THR A 57 9.08 -0.87 -11.37
C THR A 57 8.49 0.49 -11.76
N GLU A 58 9.35 1.50 -11.82
CA GLU A 58 8.99 2.82 -12.32
C GLU A 58 8.35 2.74 -13.71
N GLY A 59 7.27 3.50 -13.93
CA GLY A 59 6.54 3.53 -15.20
C GLY A 59 5.52 2.40 -15.40
N LYS A 60 5.34 1.49 -14.43
CA LYS A 60 4.22 0.53 -14.47
C LYS A 60 2.89 1.26 -14.29
N LEU A 61 1.95 1.07 -15.20
CA LEU A 61 0.60 1.64 -15.09
C LEU A 61 -0.11 1.09 -13.84
N CYS A 62 -0.58 1.98 -12.96
CA CYS A 62 -1.29 1.59 -11.74
C CYS A 62 -2.74 2.08 -11.70
N ARG A 63 -3.07 3.17 -12.40
CA ARG A 63 -4.46 3.62 -12.57
C ARG A 63 -4.69 4.12 -13.99
N GLU A 64 -5.67 3.54 -14.67
CA GLU A 64 -6.15 4.05 -15.95
C GLU A 64 -6.89 5.37 -15.75
N ALA A 65 -6.64 6.31 -16.67
CA ALA A 65 -7.33 7.57 -16.74
C ALA A 65 -8.83 7.40 -16.99
N LYS A 66 -9.61 8.37 -16.50
CA LYS A 66 -11.03 8.52 -16.86
C LYS A 66 -11.21 9.78 -17.70
N GLY A 67 -11.70 9.64 -18.93
CA GLY A 67 -11.85 10.78 -19.85
C GLY A 67 -10.49 11.36 -20.24
N ASP A 68 -10.36 12.69 -20.18
CA ASP A 68 -9.17 13.42 -20.63
C ASP A 68 -8.06 13.53 -19.56
N TRP A 69 -8.12 12.69 -18.52
CA TRP A 69 -7.10 12.66 -17.47
C TRP A 69 -5.87 11.89 -17.94
N ASN A 70 -4.74 12.09 -17.27
CA ASN A 70 -3.55 11.27 -17.49
C ASN A 70 -3.62 9.97 -16.68
N ASN A 71 -2.97 8.93 -17.19
CA ASN A 71 -2.75 7.69 -16.47
C ASN A 71 -1.80 7.93 -15.28
N ASP A 72 -2.00 7.20 -14.19
CA ASP A 72 -1.05 7.19 -13.07
C ASP A 72 -0.10 5.99 -13.17
N TYR A 73 1.17 6.24 -12.89
CA TYR A 73 2.25 5.26 -13.00
C TYR A 73 3.02 5.13 -11.69
N CYS A 74 3.47 3.91 -11.39
CA CYS A 74 4.32 3.63 -10.25
C CYS A 74 5.65 4.36 -10.35
N THR A 75 6.18 4.81 -9.21
CA THR A 75 7.44 5.55 -9.12
C THR A 75 8.67 4.65 -8.91
N GLY A 76 8.47 3.36 -8.64
CA GLY A 76 9.56 2.47 -8.20
C GLY A 76 9.97 2.61 -6.73
N GLN A 77 9.34 3.55 -6.00
CA GLN A 77 9.78 3.97 -4.66
C GLN A 77 8.68 3.90 -3.60
N SER A 78 7.46 3.54 -4.00
CA SER A 78 6.30 3.40 -3.12
C SER A 78 5.39 2.26 -3.59
N GLY A 79 4.68 1.64 -2.64
CA GLY A 79 3.59 0.70 -2.90
C GLY A 79 2.30 1.40 -3.36
N ASP A 80 2.18 2.70 -3.09
CA ASP A 80 1.02 3.49 -3.50
C ASP A 80 1.12 3.97 -4.93
N CYS A 81 -0.02 3.97 -5.61
CA CYS A 81 -0.15 4.63 -6.90
C CYS A 81 -0.32 6.13 -6.66
N PRO A 82 0.60 6.98 -7.17
CA PRO A 82 0.48 8.41 -6.99
C PRO A 82 -0.84 8.90 -7.60
N TRP A 83 -1.39 9.95 -7.03
CA TRP A 83 -2.49 10.66 -7.67
C TRP A 83 -1.89 11.88 -8.35
N ASN A 84 -1.59 11.76 -9.64
CA ASN A 84 -1.04 12.88 -10.40
C ASN A 84 -2.18 13.86 -10.71
N LEU A 85 -2.55 14.68 -9.72
CA LEU A 85 -3.47 15.81 -9.88
C LEU A 85 -2.85 16.96 -10.70
N PHE A 86 -1.54 16.94 -10.89
CA PHE A 86 -0.80 17.90 -11.69
C PHE A 86 -0.23 17.19 -12.90
N HIS A 87 -0.90 17.35 -14.04
CA HIS A 87 -0.28 17.60 -15.34
C HIS A 87 -1.33 18.38 -16.13
N ALA A 88 -1.16 19.71 -16.11
CA ALA A 88 -1.73 20.61 -17.11
C ALA A 88 -0.96 20.45 -18.43
#